data_AF-A0A953EGH8-F1
#
_entry.id   AF-A0A953EGH8-F1
#
_cell.length_a   1.000
_cell.length_b   1.000
_cell.length_c   1.000
_cell.angle_alpha   90.00
_cell.angle_beta   90.00
_cell.angle_gamma   90.00
#
_symmetry.space_group_name_H-M   'P 1'
#
loop_
_entity.id
_entity.type
_entity.pdbx_description
1 polymer ?
#
loop_
_entity_poly.entity_id
_entity_poly.type
_entity_poly.pdbx_seq_one_letter_code
_entity_poly.pdbx_strand_id
1 'polypeptide(L)'
;MNDIPVPARTTLVSRAAVRFCALRGWAPVQEMPLPNGRRADILALLPDGGFAVVEVKSCARDFLSDGKWPDYRDYCDRLYFAVDLDFPQELLPEDVGL
;
A
#
# COMPACT_ATOMS: atom_id res chain seq x y z
N MET A 1 -10.25 3.08 21.69
CA MET A 1 -8.84 2.71 21.45
C MET A 1 -8.26 3.72 20.44
N ASN A 2 -8.60 5.02 20.63
CA ASN A 2 -8.77 5.98 19.54
C ASN A 2 -8.01 7.28 19.85
N ASP A 3 -6.67 7.25 19.77
CA ASP A 3 -5.89 8.49 19.67
C ASP A 3 -4.48 8.23 19.13
N ILE A 4 -4.35 7.34 18.15
CA ILE A 4 -3.08 7.14 17.45
C ILE A 4 -2.96 8.26 16.39
N PRO A 5 -1.95 9.14 16.45
CA PRO A 5 -1.77 10.17 15.44
C PRO A 5 -1.56 9.55 14.05
N VAL A 6 -2.03 10.22 13.00
CA VAL A 6 -1.94 9.73 11.60
C VAL A 6 -0.54 9.23 11.23
N PRO A 7 0.57 9.93 11.54
CA PRO A 7 1.92 9.42 11.24
C PRO A 7 2.23 8.09 11.94
N ALA A 8 1.85 7.94 13.21
CA ALA A 8 2.04 6.70 13.95
C ALA A 8 1.18 5.58 13.37
N ARG A 9 -0.03 5.89 12.90
CA ARG A 9 -0.90 4.94 12.19
C ARG A 9 -0.26 4.50 10.88
N THR A 10 0.26 5.41 10.06
CA THR A 10 1.01 5.07 8.84
C THR A 10 2.13 4.08 9.16
N THR A 11 2.99 4.38 10.15
CA THR A 11 4.07 3.46 10.55
C THR A 11 3.56 2.07 10.96
N LEU A 12 2.45 2.01 11.69
CA LEU A 12 1.86 0.73 12.12
C LEU A 12 1.34 -0.09 10.94
N VAL A 13 0.59 0.55 10.02
CA VAL A 13 0.04 -0.11 8.83
C VAL A 13 1.16 -0.56 7.90
N SER A 14 2.15 0.31 7.59
CA SER A 14 3.30 -0.08 6.76
C SER A 14 4.05 -1.27 7.35
N ARG A 15 4.30 -1.26 8.67
CA ARG A 15 4.98 -2.38 9.34
C ARG A 15 4.17 -3.67 9.27
N ALA A 16 2.85 -3.59 9.42
CA ALA A 16 1.96 -4.74 9.31
C ALA A 16 1.94 -5.30 7.88
N ALA A 17 1.85 -4.43 6.87
CA ALA A 17 1.88 -4.80 5.45
C ALA A 17 3.19 -5.50 5.06
N VAL A 18 4.35 -4.99 5.50
CA VAL A 18 5.65 -5.63 5.25
C VAL A 18 5.72 -7.02 5.90
N ARG A 19 5.24 -7.16 7.15
CA ARG A 19 5.18 -8.46 7.82
C ARG A 19 4.23 -9.43 7.11
N PHE A 20 3.09 -8.95 6.63
CA PHE A 20 2.15 -9.73 5.85
C PHE A 20 2.79 -10.23 4.55
N CYS A 21 3.52 -9.37 3.83
CA CYS A 21 4.29 -9.78 2.64
C CYS A 21 5.24 -10.93 2.97
N ALA A 22 6.04 -10.80 4.05
CA ALA A 22 6.96 -11.85 4.47
C ALA A 22 6.24 -13.18 4.82
N LEU A 23 5.09 -13.12 5.50
CA LEU A 23 4.27 -14.30 5.81
C LEU A 23 3.71 -14.98 4.55
N ARG A 24 3.52 -14.24 3.46
CA ARG A 24 3.11 -14.77 2.15
C ARG A 24 4.28 -15.25 1.29
N GLY A 25 5.51 -15.17 1.79
CA GLY A 25 6.72 -15.48 1.03
C GLY A 25 7.07 -14.43 -0.02
N TRP A 26 6.53 -13.21 0.10
CA TRP A 26 6.88 -12.09 -0.77
C TRP A 26 8.09 -11.36 -0.19
N ALA A 27 8.92 -10.77 -1.06
CA ALA A 27 10.10 -10.01 -0.68
C ALA A 27 9.84 -8.49 -0.85
N PRO A 28 9.43 -7.78 0.23
CA PRO A 28 9.07 -6.37 0.16
C PRO A 28 10.29 -5.43 0.26
N VAL A 29 10.22 -4.31 -0.45
CA VAL A 29 11.08 -3.12 -0.33
C VAL A 29 10.17 -1.92 -0.08
N GLN A 30 10.44 -1.17 0.97
CA GLN A 30 9.68 0.05 1.29
C GLN A 30 10.25 1.26 0.55
N GLU A 31 9.40 2.27 0.31
CA GLU A 31 9.77 3.56 -0.29
C GLU A 31 10.49 3.40 -1.64
N MET A 32 9.98 2.51 -2.51
CA MET A 32 10.63 2.13 -3.76
C MET A 32 10.46 3.22 -4.83
N PRO A 33 11.54 3.86 -5.30
CA PRO A 33 11.46 4.83 -6.40
C PRO A 33 11.10 4.14 -7.72
N LEU A 34 10.22 4.77 -8.50
CA LEU A 34 9.75 4.28 -9.79
C LEU A 34 10.26 5.16 -10.94
N PRO A 35 10.42 4.61 -12.17
CA PRO A 35 10.90 5.35 -13.35
C PRO A 35 10.12 6.63 -13.71
N ASN A 36 8.84 6.74 -13.36
CA ASN A 36 8.04 7.97 -13.57
C ASN A 36 8.28 9.06 -12.51
N GLY A 37 9.26 8.88 -11.61
CA GLY A 37 9.55 9.80 -10.52
C GLY A 37 8.57 9.70 -9.34
N ARG A 38 7.68 8.71 -9.33
CA ARG A 38 6.88 8.35 -8.15
C ARG A 38 7.68 7.47 -7.19
N ARG A 39 7.08 7.18 -6.04
CA ARG A 39 7.61 6.26 -5.05
C ARG A 39 6.46 5.42 -4.52
N ALA A 40 6.55 4.10 -4.73
CA ALA A 40 5.59 3.17 -4.14
C ALA A 40 5.92 2.99 -2.66
N ASP A 41 4.90 2.95 -1.80
CA ASP A 41 5.12 2.77 -0.36
C ASP A 41 5.79 1.42 -0.09
N ILE A 42 5.33 0.36 -0.76
CA ILE A 42 5.93 -0.96 -0.74
C ILE A 42 5.85 -1.57 -2.15
N LEU A 43 6.98 -2.02 -2.67
CA LEU A 43 7.05 -2.92 -3.82
C LEU A 43 7.51 -4.29 -3.33
N ALA A 44 6.78 -5.36 -3.65
CA ALA A 44 7.14 -6.72 -3.28
C ALA A 44 7.37 -7.59 -4.50
N LEU A 45 8.45 -8.37 -4.50
CA LEU A 45 8.66 -9.47 -5.45
C LEU A 45 7.95 -10.72 -4.93
N LEU A 46 7.17 -11.35 -5.80
CA LEU A 46 6.35 -12.51 -5.46
C LEU A 46 7.05 -13.82 -5.89
N PRO A 47 6.67 -14.98 -5.31
CA PRO A 47 7.28 -16.26 -5.66
C PRO A 47 7.13 -16.66 -7.13
N ASP A 48 6.14 -16.11 -7.84
CA ASP A 48 5.90 -16.31 -9.26
C ASP A 48 6.73 -15.39 -10.17
N GLY A 49 7.58 -14.52 -9.58
CA GLY A 49 8.39 -13.54 -10.29
C GLY A 49 7.67 -12.24 -10.63
N GLY A 50 6.37 -12.13 -10.28
CA GLY A 50 5.61 -10.89 -10.44
C GLY A 50 5.89 -9.87 -9.34
N PHE A 51 5.41 -8.65 -9.55
CA PHE A 51 5.48 -7.56 -8.60
C PHE A 51 4.10 -7.20 -8.05
N ALA A 52 4.04 -6.92 -6.74
CA ALA A 52 2.90 -6.26 -6.13
C ALA A 52 3.31 -4.89 -5.57
N VAL A 53 2.52 -3.86 -5.87
CA VAL A 53 2.58 -2.59 -5.16
C VAL A 53 1.53 -2.61 -4.05
N VAL A 54 1.93 -2.19 -2.85
CA VAL A 54 1.02 -1.99 -1.71
C VAL A 54 1.11 -0.54 -1.26
N GLU A 55 0.04 0.22 -1.47
CA GLU A 55 -0.08 1.63 -1.09
C GLU A 55 -0.72 1.76 0.30
N VAL A 56 -0.07 2.45 1.23
CA VAL A 56 -0.51 2.56 2.62
C VAL A 56 -1.37 3.81 2.79
N LYS A 57 -2.65 3.64 3.15
CA LYS A 57 -3.57 4.75 3.42
C LYS A 57 -4.03 4.74 4.86
N SER A 58 -3.53 5.69 5.66
CA SER A 58 -3.82 5.73 7.11
C SER A 58 -5.08 6.52 7.48
N CYS A 59 -5.69 7.23 6.53
CA CYS A 59 -7.03 7.81 6.69
C CYS A 59 -7.70 8.10 5.34
N ALA A 60 -9.02 8.28 5.34
CA ALA A 60 -9.78 8.61 4.12
C ALA A 60 -9.26 9.86 3.40
N ARG A 61 -8.82 10.89 4.16
CA ARG A 61 -8.26 12.12 3.57
C ARG A 61 -6.99 11.85 2.76
N ASP A 62 -6.14 10.93 3.24
CA ASP A 62 -4.91 10.53 2.55
C ASP A 62 -5.23 9.98 1.17
N PHE A 63 -6.14 9.01 1.11
CA PHE A 63 -6.65 8.44 -0.14
C PHE A 63 -7.30 9.48 -1.06
N LEU A 64 -8.23 10.30 -0.57
CA LEU A 64 -8.93 11.29 -1.39
C LEU A 64 -8.01 12.38 -1.95
N SER A 65 -6.86 12.62 -1.31
CA SER A 65 -5.87 13.59 -1.78
C SER A 65 -4.85 13.01 -2.76
N ASP A 66 -4.73 11.68 -2.81
CA ASP A 66 -3.81 10.99 -3.71
C ASP A 66 -4.54 10.57 -5.00
N GLY A 67 -4.48 11.43 -6.01
CA GLY A 67 -5.04 11.12 -7.34
C GLY A 67 -4.10 10.35 -8.26
N LYS A 68 -2.93 9.93 -7.78
CA LYS A 68 -1.82 9.42 -8.62
C LYS A 68 -1.60 7.93 -8.49
N TRP A 69 -2.26 7.27 -7.53
CA TRP A 69 -2.15 5.83 -7.34
C TRP A 69 -2.43 4.97 -8.60
N PRO A 70 -3.26 5.38 -9.59
CA PRO A 70 -3.43 4.57 -10.79
C PRO A 70 -2.14 4.41 -11.60
N ASP A 71 -1.20 5.38 -11.50
CA ASP A 71 0.11 5.34 -12.17
C ASP A 71 0.94 4.11 -11.76
N TYR A 72 0.63 3.48 -10.61
CA TYR A 72 1.37 2.31 -10.12
C TYR A 72 1.04 1.01 -10.86
N ARG A 73 -0.08 0.96 -11.60
CA ARG A 73 -0.47 -0.20 -12.41
C ARG A 73 0.55 -0.52 -13.51
N ASP A 74 1.29 0.48 -13.98
CA ASP A 74 2.33 0.29 -15.00
C ASP A 74 3.61 -0.38 -14.45
N TYR A 75 3.70 -0.54 -13.13
CA TYR A 75 4.91 -1.04 -12.43
C TYR A 75 4.66 -2.30 -11.60
N CYS A 76 3.46 -2.89 -11.67
CA CYS A 76 3.13 -4.11 -10.93
C CYS A 76 2.10 -4.98 -11.64
N ASP A 77 2.11 -6.27 -11.31
CA ASP A 77 1.09 -7.22 -11.73
C ASP A 77 -0.13 -7.19 -10.81
N ARG A 78 0.05 -6.72 -9.56
CA ARG A 78 -0.98 -6.68 -8.52
C ARG A 78 -0.87 -5.37 -7.74
N LEU A 79 -1.96 -4.62 -7.65
CA LEU A 79 -2.04 -3.39 -6.86
C LEU A 79 -2.95 -3.59 -5.65
N TYR A 80 -2.45 -3.29 -4.46
CA TYR A 80 -3.17 -3.39 -3.21
C TYR A 80 -3.16 -2.05 -2.46
N PHE A 81 -4.20 -1.81 -1.67
CA PHE A 81 -4.16 -0.86 -0.57
C PHE A 81 -3.94 -1.60 0.75
N ALA A 82 -3.15 -1.01 1.65
CA ALA A 82 -3.12 -1.40 3.06
C ALA A 82 -3.68 -0.24 3.88
N VAL A 83 -4.78 -0.50 4.60
CA VAL A 83 -5.51 0.54 5.34
C VAL A 83 -5.63 0.20 6.82
N ASP A 84 -5.91 1.22 7.63
CA ASP A 84 -6.25 1.02 9.04
C ASP A 84 -7.64 0.38 9.21
N LEU A 85 -7.90 -0.23 10.36
CA LEU A 85 -9.17 -0.92 10.64
C LEU A 85 -10.38 0.02 10.58
N ASP A 86 -10.19 1.30 10.90
CA ASP A 86 -11.24 2.32 10.88
C ASP A 86 -11.38 3.01 9.51
N PHE A 87 -10.69 2.54 8.47
CA PHE A 87 -10.76 3.13 7.14
C PHE A 87 -12.08 2.76 6.44
N PRO A 88 -12.82 3.72 5.85
CA PRO A 88 -14.05 3.45 5.11
C PRO A 88 -13.75 2.75 3.78
N GLN A 89 -13.87 1.43 3.75
CA GLN A 89 -13.49 0.60 2.60
C GLN A 89 -14.35 0.87 1.36
N GLU A 90 -15.56 1.41 1.54
CA GLU A 90 -16.45 1.84 0.46
C GLU A 90 -15.89 2.98 -0.41
N LEU A 91 -14.82 3.66 0.03
CA LEU A 91 -14.11 4.63 -0.80
C LEU A 91 -13.14 3.97 -1.79
N LEU A 92 -12.75 2.72 -1.55
CA LEU A 92 -11.72 2.06 -2.34
C LEU A 92 -12.31 1.55 -3.67
N PRO A 93 -11.50 1.55 -4.75
CA PRO A 93 -11.92 0.96 -6.01
C PRO A 93 -12.12 -0.56 -5.88
N GLU A 94 -13.10 -1.12 -6.58
CA GLU A 94 -13.35 -2.58 -6.57
C GLU A 94 -12.32 -3.37 -7.39
N ASP A 95 -11.55 -2.70 -8.26
CA ASP A 95 -10.57 -3.29 -9.19
C ASP A 95 -9.13 -3.30 -8.63
N VAL A 96 -8.97 -3.10 -7.32
CA VAL A 96 -7.70 -3.24 -6.59
C VAL A 96 -7.86 -4.17 -5.40
N GLY A 97 -6.75 -4.77 -4.96
CA GLY A 97 -6.73 -5.59 -3.77
C GLY A 97 -6.70 -4.77 -2.47
N LEU A 98 -6.98 -5.45 -1.36
CA LEU A 98 -6.94 -4.95 0.01
C LEU A 98 -6.18 -5.92 0.93
#